data_AF-A0AAX4I205-F1
#
_entry.id   AF-A0AAX4I205-F1
#
_cell.length_a   1.000
_cell.length_b   1.000
_cell.length_c   1.000
_cell.angle_alpha   90.00
_cell.angle_beta   90.00
_cell.angle_gamma   90.00
#
_symmetry.space_group_name_H-M   'P 1'
#
loop_
_entity.id
_entity.type
_entity.pdbx_description
1 polymer ?
#
loop_
_entity_poly.entity_id
_entity_poly.type
_entity_poly.pdbx_seq_one_letter_code
_entity_poly.pdbx_strand_id
1 'polypeptide(L)'
;MCQLQSNHRCQNLVVFSIPYSLTTTEGELAKLRQQLRRNHRREEAEELAITSRPQTLQAYLEACHSFSLAIQVVTDRSLTTQGHTINPTGRVFPRRIILWDDFATAQDEVWAHFLDQQFSSQPLFPSQHRLDYVMSLVASKQRNRALELRTRYCRKSGAETRRGGVR
;
A
#
# COMPACT_ATOMS: atom_id res chain seq x y z
N MET A 1 22.91 90.56 -2.94
CA MET A 1 22.52 90.32 -1.54
C MET A 1 21.01 90.09 -1.52
N CYS A 2 20.55 88.88 -1.20
CA CYS A 2 19.15 88.62 -0.85
C CYS A 2 19.14 87.71 0.37
N GLN A 3 18.42 88.14 1.40
CA GLN A 3 18.23 87.44 2.65
C GLN A 3 16.77 86.94 2.74
N LEU A 4 16.63 85.81 3.45
CA LEU A 4 15.43 85.22 4.06
C LEU A 4 14.31 84.69 3.13
N GLN A 5 13.97 83.40 3.30
CA GLN A 5 12.89 82.98 4.22
C GLN A 5 12.81 81.44 4.33
N SER A 6 12.69 80.94 5.56
CA SER A 6 12.29 79.57 5.90
C SER A 6 10.92 79.22 5.31
N ASN A 7 10.73 77.97 4.88
CA ASN A 7 9.46 77.30 5.16
C ASN A 7 9.55 75.77 5.16
N HIS A 8 9.13 75.24 6.31
CA HIS A 8 8.73 73.89 6.66
C HIS A 8 8.22 73.01 5.51
N ARG A 9 8.80 71.81 5.39
CA ARG A 9 8.07 70.60 4.99
C ARG A 9 8.71 69.36 5.62
N CYS A 10 8.34 69.10 6.88
CA CYS A 10 8.29 67.71 7.32
C CYS A 10 7.13 67.05 6.56
N GLN A 11 7.34 65.88 5.95
CA GLN A 11 6.53 64.70 6.20
C GLN A 11 6.87 63.54 5.24
N ASN A 12 7.16 62.41 5.86
CA ASN A 12 6.81 61.06 5.43
C ASN A 12 7.63 60.42 4.31
N LEU A 13 8.89 60.07 4.62
CA LEU A 13 9.28 58.67 4.42
C LEU A 13 9.09 57.95 5.75
N VAL A 14 7.95 57.28 5.90
CA VAL A 14 7.88 56.13 6.81
C VAL A 14 8.78 55.09 6.16
N VAL A 15 10.06 55.11 6.54
CA VAL A 15 10.92 53.95 6.37
C VAL A 15 10.24 52.88 7.21
N PHE A 16 9.51 52.00 6.55
CA PHE A 16 9.06 50.75 7.13
C PHE A 16 10.34 50.06 7.58
N SER A 17 10.66 50.21 8.87
CA SER A 17 11.67 49.41 9.54
C SER A 17 11.15 47.98 9.50
N ILE A 18 11.39 47.30 8.38
CA ILE A 18 11.47 45.85 8.40
C ILE A 18 12.58 45.57 9.42
N PRO A 19 12.28 44.92 10.57
CA PRO A 19 13.29 44.67 11.56
C PRO A 19 14.41 43.83 10.93
N TYR A 20 15.57 44.45 10.79
CA TYR A 20 16.81 43.81 10.41
C TYR A 20 17.24 42.91 11.58
N SER A 21 16.89 41.63 11.53
CA SER A 21 17.58 40.56 12.28
C SER A 21 17.02 39.18 11.95
N LEU A 22 17.10 38.77 10.69
CA LEU A 22 17.25 37.34 10.36
C LEU A 22 18.43 37.16 9.42
N THR A 23 19.59 37.69 9.82
CA THR A 23 20.87 37.22 9.26
C THR A 23 21.29 36.00 10.06
N THR A 24 20.61 34.87 9.86
CA THR A 24 21.15 33.59 10.33
C THR A 24 22.52 33.45 9.70
N THR A 25 23.56 33.40 10.53
CA THR A 25 24.93 33.35 10.03
C THR A 25 25.11 32.09 9.19
N GLU A 26 25.99 32.09 8.18
CA GLU A 26 26.25 30.91 7.36
C GLU A 26 26.63 29.68 8.23
N GLY A 27 27.29 29.94 9.37
CA GLY A 27 27.60 28.94 10.38
C GLY A 27 26.37 28.34 11.08
N GLU A 28 25.35 29.15 11.39
CA GLU A 28 24.08 28.67 11.94
C GLU A 28 23.26 27.88 10.90
N LEU A 29 23.21 28.35 9.65
CA LEU A 29 22.59 27.62 8.54
C LEU A 29 23.27 26.27 8.28
N ALA A 30 24.60 26.21 8.36
CA ALA A 30 25.37 24.96 8.23
C ALA A 30 25.05 23.99 9.38
N LYS A 31 24.97 24.49 10.62
CA LYS A 31 24.56 23.70 11.80
C LYS A 31 23.14 23.17 11.66
N LEU A 32 22.18 24.01 11.25
CA LEU A 32 20.79 23.63 10.98
C LEU A 32 20.69 22.54 9.91
N ARG A 33 21.39 22.71 8.78
CA ARG A 33 21.45 21.69 7.71
C ARG A 33 22.03 20.37 8.19
N GLN A 34 23.10 20.43 8.99
CA GLN A 34 23.72 19.23 9.56
C GLN A 34 22.77 18.51 10.53
N GLN A 35 22.04 19.27 11.34
CA GLN A 35 21.07 18.74 12.30
C GLN A 35 19.86 18.12 11.60
N LEU A 36 19.33 18.76 10.56
CA LEU A 36 18.28 18.20 9.70
C LEU A 36 18.72 16.88 9.06
N ARG A 37 19.92 16.82 8.49
CA ARG A 37 20.46 15.57 7.91
C ARG A 37 20.65 14.46 8.95
N ARG A 38 21.02 14.81 10.18
CA ARG A 38 21.12 13.84 11.28
C ARG A 38 19.76 13.32 11.71
N ASN A 39 18.77 14.21 11.84
CA ASN A 39 17.41 13.83 12.18
C ASN A 39 16.81 12.92 11.10
N HIS A 40 16.94 13.31 9.82
CA HIS A 40 16.42 12.52 8.71
C HIS A 40 17.03 11.12 8.67
N ARG A 41 18.35 10.98 8.80
CA ARG A 41 19.00 9.66 8.88
C ARG A 41 18.53 8.82 10.06
N ARG A 42 18.18 9.46 11.18
CA ARG A 42 17.64 8.76 12.35
C ARG A 42 16.22 8.29 12.10
N GLU A 43 15.38 9.14 11.51
CA GLU A 43 14.01 8.82 11.11
C GLU A 43 14.00 7.65 10.11
N GLU A 44 14.82 7.71 9.07
CA GLU A 44 14.96 6.62 8.09
C GLU A 44 15.40 5.30 8.76
N ALA A 45 16.39 5.36 9.67
CA ALA A 45 16.85 4.19 10.38
C ALA A 45 15.77 3.61 11.31
N GLU A 46 14.97 4.46 11.94
CA GLU A 46 13.86 4.06 12.81
C GLU A 46 12.72 3.44 12.01
N GLU A 47 12.36 4.03 10.87
CA GLU A 47 11.36 3.50 9.95
C GLU A 47 11.79 2.13 9.38
N LEU A 48 13.06 2.01 8.96
CA LEU A 48 13.63 0.73 8.52
C LEU A 48 13.62 -0.30 9.65
N ALA A 49 13.91 0.12 10.89
CA ALA A 49 13.86 -0.77 12.04
C ALA A 49 12.43 -1.24 12.33
N ILE A 50 11.43 -0.37 12.20
CA ILE A 50 10.02 -0.72 12.37
C ILE A 50 9.56 -1.68 11.27
N THR A 51 9.83 -1.36 10.01
CA THR A 51 9.42 -2.17 8.84
C THR A 51 10.19 -3.48 8.70
N SER A 52 11.33 -3.62 9.38
CA SER A 52 12.11 -4.86 9.48
C SER A 52 11.67 -5.77 10.62
N ARG A 53 10.80 -5.31 11.53
CA ARG A 53 10.28 -6.17 12.61
C ARG A 53 9.35 -7.23 12.03
N PRO A 54 9.42 -8.47 12.55
CA PRO A 54 8.42 -9.49 12.26
C PRO A 54 7.01 -9.03 12.60
N GLN A 55 6.02 -9.50 11.84
CA GLN A 55 4.60 -9.16 12.00
C GLN A 55 3.84 -10.24 12.77
N THR A 56 2.73 -9.87 13.39
CA THR A 56 1.72 -10.83 13.89
C THR A 56 0.95 -11.44 12.72
N LEU A 57 0.19 -12.51 12.96
CA LEU A 57 -0.59 -13.17 11.90
C LEU A 57 -1.55 -12.20 11.22
N GLN A 58 -2.28 -11.41 12.02
CA GLN A 58 -3.27 -10.46 11.51
C GLN A 58 -2.63 -9.40 10.59
N ALA A 59 -1.58 -8.71 11.07
CA ALA A 59 -0.91 -7.68 10.28
C ALA A 59 -0.31 -8.24 8.98
N TYR A 60 0.23 -9.46 9.05
CA TYR A 60 0.74 -10.16 7.87
C TYR A 60 -0.36 -10.47 6.86
N LEU A 61 -1.51 -11.00 7.31
CA LEU A 61 -2.65 -11.31 6.43
C LEU A 61 -3.24 -10.03 5.80
N GLU A 62 -3.32 -8.93 6.55
CA GLU A 62 -3.76 -7.63 6.04
C GLU A 62 -2.83 -7.10 4.93
N ALA A 63 -1.51 -7.23 5.12
CA ALA A 63 -0.53 -6.87 4.08
C ALA A 63 -0.66 -7.78 2.84
N CYS A 64 -0.84 -9.08 3.02
CA CYS A 64 -1.09 -10.03 1.93
C CYS A 64 -2.41 -9.76 1.20
N HIS A 65 -3.46 -9.37 1.92
CA HIS A 65 -4.75 -9.02 1.34
C HIS A 65 -4.63 -7.78 0.46
N SER A 66 -4.01 -6.72 1.00
CA SER A 66 -3.73 -5.48 0.26
C SER A 66 -2.94 -5.78 -1.03
N PHE A 67 -1.94 -6.65 -0.94
CA PHE A 67 -1.20 -7.14 -2.10
C PHE A 67 -2.10 -7.88 -3.11
N SER A 68 -2.92 -8.83 -2.64
CA SER A 68 -3.82 -9.60 -3.50
C SER A 68 -4.84 -8.72 -4.24
N LEU A 69 -5.26 -7.61 -3.63
CA LEU A 69 -6.13 -6.62 -4.26
C LEU A 69 -5.39 -5.78 -5.32
N ALA A 70 -4.11 -5.48 -5.11
CA ALA A 70 -3.28 -4.73 -6.05
C ALA A 70 -2.96 -5.52 -7.34
N ILE A 71 -3.10 -6.85 -7.31
CA ILE A 71 -2.90 -7.70 -8.48
C ILE A 71 -3.99 -7.44 -9.53
N GLN A 72 -3.58 -6.91 -10.69
CA GLN A 72 -4.47 -6.72 -11.84
C GLN A 72 -4.70 -8.05 -12.55
N VAL A 73 -5.97 -8.41 -12.73
CA VAL A 73 -6.34 -9.61 -13.47
C VAL A 73 -6.28 -9.30 -14.96
N VAL A 74 -5.39 -9.98 -15.69
CA VAL A 74 -5.37 -9.92 -17.15
C VAL A 74 -6.61 -10.64 -17.68
N THR A 75 -7.56 -9.87 -18.23
CA THR A 75 -8.80 -10.38 -18.84
C THR A 75 -8.71 -10.50 -20.35
N ASP A 76 -7.70 -9.89 -20.97
CA ASP A 76 -7.47 -10.03 -22.41
C ASP A 76 -6.96 -11.44 -22.71
N ARG A 77 -7.78 -12.21 -23.43
CA ARG A 77 -7.47 -13.57 -23.83
C ARG A 77 -6.15 -13.66 -24.60
N SER A 78 -5.83 -12.68 -25.46
CA SER A 78 -4.60 -12.71 -26.25
C SER A 78 -3.32 -12.72 -25.42
N LEU A 79 -3.40 -12.24 -24.17
CA LEU A 79 -2.31 -12.19 -23.18
C LEU A 79 -2.36 -13.34 -22.16
N THR A 80 -3.36 -14.22 -22.29
CA THR A 80 -3.48 -15.42 -21.46
C THR A 80 -2.86 -16.62 -22.16
N THR A 81 -2.50 -17.64 -21.38
CA THR A 81 -2.02 -18.92 -21.93
C THR A 81 -3.09 -19.53 -22.83
N GLN A 82 -2.92 -19.35 -24.14
CA GLN A 82 -3.74 -19.96 -25.16
C GLN A 82 -3.33 -21.42 -25.30
N GLY A 83 -4.16 -22.33 -24.81
CA GLY A 83 -3.93 -23.76 -24.94
C GLY A 83 -5.17 -24.56 -24.61
N HIS A 84 -5.52 -25.50 -25.49
CA HIS A 84 -6.49 -26.54 -25.13
C HIS A 84 -5.93 -27.27 -23.92
N THR A 85 -6.75 -27.51 -22.89
CA THR A 85 -6.28 -28.20 -21.70
C THR A 85 -5.91 -29.63 -22.08
N ILE A 86 -4.61 -29.89 -22.22
CA ILE A 86 -4.08 -31.20 -22.60
C ILE A 86 -3.99 -32.01 -21.31
N ASN A 87 -4.55 -33.22 -21.30
CA ASN A 87 -4.44 -34.13 -20.18
C ASN A 87 -2.93 -34.42 -19.94
N PRO A 88 -2.31 -33.87 -18.88
CA PRO A 88 -0.88 -33.99 -18.71
C PRO A 88 -0.57 -35.44 -18.36
N THR A 89 0.24 -36.12 -19.16
CA THR A 89 0.67 -37.50 -18.89
C THR A 89 1.23 -37.58 -17.46
N GLY A 90 0.63 -38.43 -16.63
CA GLY A 90 1.05 -38.65 -15.25
C GLY A 90 0.59 -37.61 -14.23
N ARG A 91 -0.39 -36.75 -14.52
CA ARG A 91 -0.97 -35.81 -13.54
C ARG A 91 -2.48 -35.97 -13.43
N VAL A 92 -3.01 -35.79 -12.22
CA VAL A 92 -4.45 -35.74 -11.99
C VAL A 92 -4.99 -34.46 -12.62
N PHE A 93 -5.83 -34.62 -13.64
CA PHE A 93 -6.52 -33.52 -14.28
C PHE A 93 -7.98 -33.45 -13.77
N PRO A 94 -8.37 -32.38 -13.04
CA PRO A 94 -9.72 -32.28 -12.51
C PRO A 94 -10.73 -32.14 -13.65
N ARG A 95 -11.66 -33.10 -13.76
CA ARG A 95 -12.72 -33.10 -14.79
C ARG A 95 -13.93 -32.25 -14.42
N ARG A 96 -14.11 -31.98 -13.13
CA ARG A 96 -15.26 -31.25 -12.57
C ARG A 96 -14.78 -30.32 -11.48
N ILE A 97 -15.29 -29.09 -11.50
CA ILE A 97 -15.20 -28.15 -10.38
C ILE A 97 -16.58 -28.21 -9.72
N ILE A 98 -16.62 -28.66 -8.47
CA ILE A 98 -17.83 -28.71 -7.65
C ILE A 98 -17.83 -27.54 -6.68
N LEU A 99 -19.02 -27.09 -6.28
CA LEU A 99 -19.16 -26.10 -5.23
C LEU A 99 -18.77 -26.75 -3.89
N TRP A 100 -18.17 -25.98 -3.00
CA TRP A 100 -17.90 -26.41 -1.63
C TRP A 100 -18.93 -25.76 -0.73
N ASP A 101 -20.03 -26.49 -0.47
CA ASP A 101 -21.26 -25.94 0.09
C ASP A 101 -21.11 -25.46 1.55
N ASP A 102 -20.26 -26.12 2.35
CA ASP A 102 -19.99 -25.81 3.75
C ASP A 102 -18.67 -25.07 3.97
N PHE A 103 -18.05 -24.55 2.90
CA PHE A 103 -16.73 -23.91 2.97
C PHE A 103 -16.66 -22.79 4.01
N ALA A 104 -17.68 -21.92 4.07
CA ALA A 104 -17.68 -20.79 5.01
C ALA A 104 -17.68 -21.28 6.46
N THR A 105 -18.55 -22.23 6.80
CA THR A 105 -18.64 -22.80 8.14
C THR A 105 -17.38 -23.55 8.53
N ALA A 106 -16.86 -24.40 7.63
CA ALA A 106 -15.60 -25.12 7.86
C ALA A 106 -14.42 -24.16 8.02
N GLN A 107 -14.39 -23.06 7.26
CA GLN A 107 -13.36 -22.04 7.36
C GLN A 107 -13.43 -21.30 8.70
N ASP A 108 -14.62 -20.95 9.18
CA ASP A 108 -14.81 -20.28 10.48
C ASP A 108 -14.35 -21.16 11.64
N GLU A 109 -14.67 -22.46 11.62
CA GLU A 109 -14.21 -23.41 12.64
C GLU A 109 -12.67 -23.50 12.70
N VAL A 110 -12.03 -23.55 11.53
CA VAL A 110 -10.57 -23.54 11.43
C VAL A 110 -9.99 -22.24 11.98
N TRP A 111 -10.54 -21.09 11.60
CA TRP A 111 -10.05 -19.79 12.08
C TRP A 111 -10.24 -19.62 13.59
N ALA A 112 -11.36 -20.07 14.15
CA ALA A 112 -11.60 -20.06 15.59
C ALA A 112 -10.48 -20.79 16.34
N HIS A 113 -10.03 -21.93 15.82
CA HIS A 113 -8.92 -22.68 16.41
C HIS A 113 -7.56 -21.96 16.29
N PHE A 114 -7.30 -21.26 15.19
CA PHE A 114 -6.02 -20.56 14.96
C PHE A 114 -5.90 -19.24 15.72
N LEU A 115 -7.01 -18.50 15.86
CA LEU A 115 -6.98 -17.16 16.44
C LEU A 115 -6.78 -17.16 17.95
N ASP A 116 -7.22 -18.21 18.65
CA ASP A 116 -7.07 -18.38 20.11
C ASP A 116 -5.64 -18.77 20.54
N GLN A 117 -4.76 -19.05 19.59
CA GLN A 117 -3.41 -19.53 19.88
C GLN A 117 -2.40 -18.40 19.98
N GLN A 118 -1.36 -18.61 20.79
CA GLN A 118 -0.20 -17.71 20.85
C GLN A 118 0.43 -17.44 19.47
N PHE A 119 0.27 -18.38 18.52
CA PHE A 119 0.67 -18.22 17.13
C PHE A 119 0.09 -16.97 16.45
N SER A 120 -1.15 -16.59 16.76
CA SER A 120 -1.80 -15.42 16.14
C SER A 120 -1.21 -14.10 16.64
N SER A 121 -0.85 -14.06 17.93
CA SER A 121 -0.45 -12.86 18.65
C SER A 121 1.06 -12.61 18.63
N GLN A 122 1.88 -13.65 18.44
CA GLN A 122 3.33 -13.49 18.39
C GLN A 122 3.80 -12.96 17.03
N PRO A 123 4.81 -12.07 17.01
CA PRO A 123 5.38 -11.55 15.78
C PRO A 123 6.33 -12.58 15.15
N LEU A 124 5.77 -13.62 14.52
CA LEU A 124 6.51 -14.73 13.91
C LEU A 124 6.56 -14.64 12.38
N PHE A 125 5.80 -13.72 11.79
CA PHE A 125 5.62 -13.63 10.35
C PHE A 125 6.64 -12.68 9.71
N PRO A 126 6.90 -12.84 8.41
CA PRO A 126 7.74 -11.91 7.65
C PRO A 126 7.46 -10.45 7.95
N SER A 127 8.51 -9.63 7.93
CA SER A 127 8.39 -8.19 8.09
C SER A 127 7.80 -7.53 6.83
N GLN A 128 7.27 -6.32 7.00
CA GLN A 128 6.70 -5.53 5.91
C GLN A 128 7.72 -5.30 4.78
N HIS A 129 8.96 -4.96 5.13
CA HIS A 129 10.04 -4.76 4.15
C HIS A 129 10.27 -6.00 3.27
N ARG A 130 10.17 -7.21 3.84
CA ARG A 130 10.30 -8.46 3.06
C ARG A 130 9.11 -8.64 2.11
N LEU A 131 7.90 -8.31 2.58
CA LEU A 131 6.71 -8.34 1.73
C LEU A 131 6.84 -7.34 0.57
N ASP A 132 7.25 -6.11 0.83
CA ASP A 132 7.42 -5.06 -0.21
C ASP A 132 8.41 -5.50 -1.29
N TYR A 133 9.52 -6.16 -0.89
CA TYR A 133 10.43 -6.77 -1.84
C TYR A 133 9.75 -7.82 -2.73
N VAL A 134 8.98 -8.75 -2.13
CA VAL A 134 8.21 -9.76 -2.88
C VAL A 134 7.18 -9.09 -3.80
N MET A 135 6.52 -8.03 -3.34
CA MET A 135 5.57 -7.26 -4.15
C MET A 135 6.27 -6.65 -5.37
N SER A 136 7.46 -6.07 -5.20
CA SER A 136 8.24 -5.52 -6.32
C SER A 136 8.62 -6.61 -7.36
N LEU A 137 8.96 -7.81 -6.89
CA LEU A 137 9.25 -8.95 -7.75
C LEU A 137 8.01 -9.46 -8.48
N VAL A 138 6.86 -9.48 -7.82
CA VAL A 138 5.63 -9.92 -8.46
C VAL A 138 5.15 -8.86 -9.42
N ALA A 139 5.11 -7.59 -9.05
CA ALA A 139 4.74 -6.48 -9.94
C ALA A 139 5.59 -6.43 -11.21
N SER A 140 6.91 -6.66 -11.11
CA SER A 140 7.79 -6.73 -12.29
C SER A 140 7.52 -7.95 -13.18
N LYS A 141 7.04 -9.07 -12.60
CA LYS A 141 6.68 -10.31 -13.32
C LYS A 141 5.23 -10.39 -13.76
N GLN A 142 4.35 -9.52 -13.27
CA GLN A 142 2.91 -9.49 -13.56
C GLN A 142 2.56 -9.14 -15.02
N ARG A 143 3.56 -8.94 -15.88
CA ARG A 143 3.36 -8.77 -17.32
C ARG A 143 2.59 -9.92 -17.98
N ASN A 144 2.52 -11.12 -17.37
CA ASN A 144 1.76 -12.27 -17.89
C ASN A 144 1.20 -13.18 -16.77
N ARG A 145 0.27 -12.70 -15.93
CA ARG A 145 -0.50 -13.60 -15.05
C ARG A 145 -2.00 -13.57 -15.39
N ALA A 146 -2.40 -14.53 -16.21
CA ALA A 146 -3.79 -14.84 -16.47
C ALA A 146 -4.39 -15.59 -15.28
N LEU A 147 -5.21 -14.91 -14.48
CA LEU A 147 -6.07 -15.55 -13.48
C LEU A 147 -7.52 -15.42 -13.94
N GLU A 148 -7.93 -16.23 -14.92
CA GLU A 148 -9.31 -16.29 -15.40
C GLU A 148 -10.33 -16.81 -14.36
N LEU A 149 -9.88 -17.26 -13.19
CA LEU A 149 -10.73 -17.92 -12.20
C LEU A 149 -11.58 -16.94 -11.37
N ARG A 150 -11.13 -15.68 -11.15
CA ARG A 150 -11.86 -14.73 -10.29
C ARG A 150 -13.15 -14.23 -10.92
N THR A 151 -13.24 -14.19 -12.26
CA THR A 151 -14.39 -13.63 -12.98
C THR A 151 -15.57 -14.61 -13.11
N ARG A 152 -15.33 -15.93 -12.97
CA ARG A 152 -16.40 -16.93 -13.14
C ARG A 152 -17.20 -17.18 -11.87
N TYR A 153 -16.60 -17.06 -10.69
CA TYR A 153 -17.28 -17.39 -9.43
C TYR A 153 -18.30 -16.32 -9.00
N CYS A 154 -18.02 -15.03 -9.23
CA CYS A 154 -18.87 -13.94 -8.73
C CYS A 154 -20.13 -13.66 -9.57
N ARG A 155 -20.17 -14.08 -10.85
CA ARG A 155 -21.35 -13.83 -11.72
C ARG A 155 -22.53 -14.77 -11.49
N LYS A 156 -22.34 -15.93 -10.85
CA LYS A 156 -23.43 -16.88 -10.64
C LYS A 156 -24.21 -16.67 -9.34
N SER A 157 -23.68 -15.93 -8.38
CA SER A 157 -24.37 -15.71 -7.08
C SER A 157 -25.40 -14.58 -7.11
N GLY A 158 -25.60 -13.88 -8.25
CA GLY A 158 -26.53 -12.76 -8.39
C GLY A 158 -27.73 -13.00 -9.31
N ALA A 159 -27.92 -14.22 -9.84
CA ALA A 159 -28.98 -14.49 -10.83
C ALA A 159 -30.12 -15.39 -10.33
N GLU A 160 -30.09 -15.85 -9.08
CA GLU A 160 -31.08 -16.79 -8.54
C GLU A 160 -32.03 -16.11 -7.53
N THR A 161 -32.64 -14.98 -7.91
CA THR A 161 -33.89 -14.53 -7.25
C THR A 161 -34.70 -13.64 -8.19
N ARG A 162 -35.75 -14.21 -8.79
CA ARG A 162 -37.03 -13.60 -9.28
C ARG A 162 -37.47 -14.16 -10.64
N ARG A 163 -38.19 -15.28 -10.61
CA ARG A 163 -39.65 -15.35 -10.91
C ARG A 163 -40.04 -16.79 -11.26
N GLY A 164 -40.42 -17.54 -10.24
CA GLY A 164 -41.57 -18.44 -10.36
C GLY A 164 -42.83 -17.56 -10.45
N GLY A 165 -43.59 -17.72 -11.51
CA GLY A 165 -44.80 -16.95 -11.80
C GLY A 165 -45.71 -17.75 -12.71
N VAL A 166 -46.60 -18.49 -12.06
CA VAL A 166 -47.82 -19.14 -12.53
C VAL A 166 -48.41 -18.53 -13.81
N ARG A 167 -48.52 -19.34 -14.87
CA ARG A 167 -49.78 -19.67 -15.54
C ARG A 167 -49.61 -20.85 -16.49
#